data_AF-A0A7W6JWV3-F1
#
_entry.id   AF-A0A7W6JWV3-F1
#
_cell.length_a   1.000
_cell.length_b   1.000
_cell.length_c   1.000
_cell.angle_alpha   90.00
_cell.angle_beta   90.00
_cell.angle_gamma   90.00
#
_symmetry.space_group_name_H-M   'P 1'
#
loop_
_entity.id
_entity.type
_entity.pdbx_description
1 polymer ?
#
loop_
_entity_poly.entity_id
_entity_poly.type
_entity_poly.pdbx_seq_one_letter_code
_entity_poly.pdbx_strand_id
1 'polypeptide(L)' 'MNIPVQNLSGPEAPDEIAELAGQYLLLPEREALARIDAEIARSTDESRWDDLSKWHRVRFRLIRLHQLAAR' A
#
# COMPACT_ATOMS: atom_id res chain seq x y z
N MET A 1 10.95 -38.16 -7.53
CA MET A 1 10.32 -37.82 -6.24
C MET A 1 9.47 -36.58 -6.46
N ASN A 2 8.15 -36.73 -6.41
CA ASN A 2 7.20 -35.63 -6.53
C ASN A 2 6.99 -35.08 -5.11
N ILE A 3 7.50 -33.89 -4.81
CA ILE A 3 7.20 -33.21 -3.54
C ILE A 3 5.90 -32.44 -3.76
N PRO A 4 4.80 -32.78 -3.06
CA PRO A 4 3.59 -31.97 -3.11
C PRO A 4 3.91 -30.63 -2.44
N VAL A 5 3.90 -29.55 -3.23
CA VAL A 5 3.87 -28.18 -2.72
C VAL A 5 2.55 -28.05 -1.96
N GLN A 6 2.63 -28.17 -0.64
CA GLN A 6 1.50 -27.87 0.22
C GLN A 6 1.16 -26.40 0.01
N ASN A 7 0.00 -26.18 -0.58
CA ASN A 7 -0.64 -24.89 -0.68
C ASN A 7 -0.95 -24.42 0.75
N LEU A 8 0.00 -23.70 1.36
CA LEU A 8 -0.16 -23.03 2.64
C LEU A 8 -1.02 -21.78 2.44
N SER A 9 -2.27 -21.97 2.00
CA SER A 9 -3.33 -20.98 2.16
C SER A 9 -3.76 -21.03 3.62
N GLY A 10 -2.91 -20.51 4.52
CA GLY A 10 -3.42 -19.90 5.74
C GLY A 10 -4.39 -18.77 5.36
N PRO A 11 -5.23 -18.27 6.29
CA PRO A 11 -6.04 -17.10 5.99
C PRO A 11 -5.11 -16.02 5.45
N GLU A 12 -5.27 -15.66 4.18
CA GLU A 12 -4.44 -14.64 3.54
C GLU A 12 -4.54 -13.43 4.46
N ALA A 13 -3.42 -13.09 5.11
CA ALA A 13 -3.40 -11.91 5.96
C ALA A 13 -3.93 -10.77 5.08
N PRO A 14 -4.90 -9.97 5.58
CA PRO A 14 -5.45 -8.88 4.80
C PRO A 14 -4.29 -8.06 4.22
N ASP A 15 -4.33 -7.82 2.90
CA ASP A 15 -3.29 -7.08 2.21
C ASP A 15 -3.27 -5.65 2.75
N GLU A 16 -2.43 -5.41 3.77
CA GLU A 16 -2.29 -4.14 4.49
C GLU A 16 -2.10 -2.96 3.50
N ILE A 17 -1.40 -3.19 2.39
CA ILE A 17 -1.18 -2.16 1.38
C ILE A 17 -2.49 -1.82 0.67
N ALA A 18 -3.29 -2.83 0.33
CA ALA A 18 -4.60 -2.62 -0.29
C ALA A 18 -5.58 -1.94 0.66
N GLU A 19 -5.59 -2.34 1.94
CA GLU A 19 -6.44 -1.71 2.95
C GLU A 19 -6.08 -0.24 3.16
N LEU A 20 -4.79 0.06 3.37
CA LEU A 20 -4.32 1.44 3.52
C LEU A 20 -4.64 2.27 2.28
N ALA A 21 -4.34 1.78 1.07
CA ALA A 21 -4.66 2.50 -0.16
C ALA A 21 -6.18 2.73 -0.32
N GLY A 22 -7.01 1.77 0.10
CA GLY A 22 -8.47 1.90 0.09
C GLY A 22 -8.99 3.00 1.03
N GLN A 23 -8.37 3.16 2.21
CA GLN A 23 -8.73 4.25 3.13
C GLN A 23 -8.45 5.63 2.51
N TYR A 24 -7.33 5.77 1.81
CA TYR A 24 -6.96 7.03 1.14
C TYR A 24 -7.79 7.33 -0.10
N LEU A 25 -8.37 6.31 -0.75
CA LEU A 25 -9.25 6.49 -1.91
C LEU A 25 -10.55 7.26 -1.57
N LEU A 26 -10.94 7.28 -0.30
CA LEU A 26 -12.11 8.02 0.19
C LEU A 26 -11.89 9.53 0.27
N LEU A 27 -10.64 9.98 0.13
CA LEU A 27 -10.26 11.39 0.14
C LEU A 27 -10.12 11.93 -1.29
N PRO A 28 -10.22 13.26 -1.49
CA PRO A 28 -9.81 13.87 -2.75
C PRO A 28 -8.36 13.48 -3.11
N GLU A 29 -8.11 13.09 -4.36
CA GLU A 29 -6.80 12.54 -4.81
C GLU A 29 -5.60 13.40 -4.35
N ARG A 30 -5.70 14.73 -4.53
CA ARG A 30 -4.65 15.66 -4.12
C ARG A 30 -4.37 15.62 -2.62
N GLU A 31 -5.41 15.50 -1.80
CA GLU A 31 -5.28 15.42 -0.34
C GLU A 31 -4.72 14.06 0.08
N ALA A 32 -5.21 12.98 -0.53
CA ALA A 32 -4.75 11.62 -0.28
C ALA A 32 -3.24 11.47 -0.53
N LEU A 33 -2.78 11.94 -1.70
CA LEU A 33 -1.37 11.90 -2.07
C LEU A 33 -0.51 12.77 -1.15
N ALA A 34 -0.97 13.97 -0.78
CA ALA A 34 -0.23 14.84 0.13
C ALA A 34 -0.02 14.20 1.51
N ARG A 35 -1.00 13.48 2.03
CA ARG A 35 -0.88 12.77 3.31
C ARG A 35 0.10 11.60 3.22
N ILE A 36 0.07 10.83 2.13
CA ILE A 36 1.04 9.74 1.92
C ILE A 36 2.45 10.29 1.73
N ASP A 37 2.61 11.41 1.03
CA ASP A 37 3.92 12.06 0.86
C ASP A 37 4.47 12.56 2.22
N ALA A 38 3.62 13.03 3.13
CA ALA A 38 4.01 13.36 4.50
C ALA A 38 4.46 12.14 5.31
N GLU A 39 3.80 10.99 5.13
CA GLU A 39 4.17 9.73 5.77
C GLU A 39 5.53 9.19 5.25
N ILE A 40 5.80 9.35 3.95
CA ILE A 40 7.09 9.05 3.33
C ILE A 40 8.19 9.95 3.92
N ALA A 41 7.95 11.26 3.99
CA ALA A 41 8.89 12.21 4.58
C ALA A 41 9.20 11.85 6.04
N ARG A 42 8.17 11.62 6.86
CA ARG A 42 8.33 11.21 8.26
C ARG A 42 9.14 9.91 8.39
N SER A 43 8.83 8.90 7.59
CA SER A 43 9.54 7.61 7.63
C SER A 43 10.99 7.73 7.19
N THR A 44 11.28 8.67 6.28
CA THR A 44 12.65 9.00 5.85
C THR A 44 13.41 9.68 6.99
N ASP A 45 12.82 10.70 7.61
CA ASP A 45 13.44 11.45 8.73
C ASP A 45 13.69 10.55 9.95
N GLU A 46 12.76 9.63 10.24
CA GLU A 46 12.87 8.66 11.34
C GLU A 46 13.74 7.43 11.00
N SER A 47 14.28 7.34 9.77
CA SER A 47 15.04 6.16 9.29
C SER A 47 14.29 4.83 9.43
N ARG A 48 12.96 4.85 9.29
CA ARG A 48 12.08 3.67 9.36
C ARG A 48 11.90 3.07 7.98
N TRP A 49 12.86 2.26 7.56
CA TRP A 49 12.94 1.75 6.19
C TRP A 49 11.79 0.82 5.77
N ASP A 50 11.27 0.03 6.70
CA ASP A 50 10.11 -0.83 6.45
C ASP A 50 8.84 0.00 6.20
N ASP A 51 8.62 1.03 7.02
CA ASP A 51 7.49 1.96 6.84
C ASP A 51 7.66 2.81 5.58
N LEU A 52 8.87 3.26 5.27
CA LEU A 52 9.15 3.96 4.01
C LEU A 52 8.76 3.09 2.81
N SER A 53 9.20 1.84 2.80
CA SER A 53 8.89 0.87 1.74
C SER A 53 7.38 0.62 1.65
N LYS A 54 6.70 0.50 2.81
CA LYS A 54 5.24 0.38 2.90
C LYS A 54 4.53 1.57 2.28
N TRP A 55 4.88 2.80 2.66
CA TRP A 55 4.22 4.00 2.17
C TRP A 55 4.42 4.24 0.68
N HIS A 56 5.59 3.89 0.13
CA HIS A 56 5.79 3.89 -1.33
C HIS A 56 4.87 2.91 -2.06
N ARG A 57 4.67 1.70 -1.51
CA ARG A 57 3.75 0.70 -2.07
C ARG A 57 2.29 1.18 -2.00
N VAL A 58 1.88 1.79 -0.88
CA VAL A 58 0.55 2.40 -0.71
C VAL A 58 0.34 3.51 -1.75
N ARG A 59 1.33 4.41 -1.93
CA ARG A 59 1.29 5.48 -2.93
C ARG A 59 1.06 4.95 -4.33
N PHE A 60 1.84 3.96 -4.73
CA PHE A 60 1.72 3.34 -6.06
C PHE A 60 0.36 2.69 -6.26
N ARG A 61 -0.13 1.95 -5.26
CA ARG A 61 -1.44 1.30 -5.29
C ARG A 61 -2.58 2.32 -5.41
N LEU A 62 -2.52 3.41 -4.64
CA LEU A 62 -3.52 4.49 -4.68
C LEU A 62 -3.58 5.15 -6.07
N ILE A 63 -2.42 5.51 -6.64
CA ILE A 63 -2.35 6.06 -8.01
C ILE A 63 -3.01 5.10 -9.00
N ARG A 64 -2.75 3.80 -8.86
CA ARG A 64 -3.35 2.80 -9.74
C ARG A 64 -4.86 2.72 -9.59
N LEU A 65 -5.39 2.85 -8.38
CA LEU A 65 -6.83 2.87 -8.12
C LEU A 65 -7.50 4.12 -8.73
N HIS A 66 -6.89 5.31 -8.59
CA HIS A 66 -7.40 6.53 -9.24
C HIS A 66 -7.42 6.40 -10.76
N GLN A 67 -6.37 5.85 -11.37
CA GLN A 67 -6.34 5.59 -12.82
C GLN A 67 -7.44 4.63 -13.29
N LEU A 68 -7.81 3.64 -12.47
CA LEU A 68 -8.89 2.71 -12.78
C LEU A 68 -10.28 3.36 -12.62
N ALA A 69 -10.44 4.23 -11.62
CA ALA A 69 -11.69 4.95 -11.36
C ALA A 69 -11.97 6.08 -12.36
N ALA A 70 -10.92 6.67 -12.95
CA ALA A 70 -11.03 7.73 -13.96
C ALA A 70 -11.37 7.22 -15.38
N ARG A 71 -11.65 5.92 -15.53
CA ARG A 71 -11.86 5.22 -16.79
C ARG A 71 -13.30 4.78 -16.94
#